data_AF-A0A0Q0CNY2-F1
#
_entry.id   AF-A0A0Q0CNY2-F1
#
_cell.length_a   1.000
_cell.length_b   1.000
_cell.length_c   1.000
_cell.angle_alpha   90.00
_cell.angle_beta   90.00
_cell.angle_gamma   90.00
#
_symmetry.space_group_name_H-M   'P 1'
#
loop_
_entity.id
_entity.type
_entity.pdbx_description
1 polymer ?
#
loop_
_entity_poly.entity_id
_entity_poly.type
_entity_poly.pdbx_seq_one_letter_code
_entity_poly.pdbx_strand_id
1 'polypeptide(L)'
;MKNTLKKLVISIACLAGAPVYAACQMTPITYDMPTQRLDEALQQLAHRSGCPVTVDLGADSGKKVKKFKGTFTPDRALWLVLKKTGLEGYVENDGLTVDRRGQDFVHARAAEIRKSLDDAGTKVNAGKKKRFLHELTSIETGAKKLVLEQSFVSAAEMASYKRDFDELSSQIPARK
;
A
#
# COMPACT_ATOMS: atom_id res chain seq x y z
N MET A 1 17.56 -49.50 -62.16
CA MET A 1 18.02 -49.40 -60.75
C MET A 1 18.13 -47.91 -60.41
N LYS A 2 17.23 -47.37 -59.59
CA LYS A 2 17.16 -45.93 -59.28
C LYS A 2 17.45 -45.72 -57.79
N ASN A 3 18.52 -44.98 -57.50
CA ASN A 3 19.00 -44.63 -56.15
C ASN A 3 18.08 -43.58 -55.51
N THR A 4 17.49 -43.91 -54.37
CA THR A 4 16.76 -42.95 -53.53
C THR A 4 17.67 -42.40 -52.43
N LEU A 5 18.13 -41.17 -52.63
CA LEU A 5 18.82 -40.35 -51.63
C LEU A 5 17.79 -39.82 -50.61
N LYS A 6 17.80 -40.32 -49.38
CA LYS A 6 17.02 -39.75 -48.27
C LYS A 6 17.77 -38.54 -47.69
N LYS A 7 17.26 -37.34 -47.93
CA LYS A 7 17.71 -36.12 -47.25
C LYS A 7 17.08 -36.06 -45.86
N LEU A 8 17.91 -36.14 -44.82
CA LEU A 8 17.53 -35.91 -43.44
C LEU A 8 17.57 -34.39 -43.18
N VAL A 9 16.42 -33.77 -42.97
CA VAL A 9 16.32 -32.37 -42.54
C VAL A 9 16.08 -32.38 -41.03
N ILE A 10 17.09 -31.96 -40.26
CA ILE A 10 16.98 -31.77 -38.82
C ILE A 10 16.50 -30.34 -38.59
N SER A 11 15.23 -30.19 -38.21
CA SER A 11 14.67 -28.91 -37.75
C SER A 11 14.98 -28.73 -36.27
N ILE A 12 15.90 -27.82 -35.95
CA ILE A 12 16.16 -27.36 -34.58
C ILE A 12 15.04 -26.38 -34.22
N ALA A 13 14.06 -26.83 -33.44
CA ALA A 13 13.05 -25.97 -32.84
C ALA A 13 13.65 -25.30 -31.59
N CYS A 14 14.00 -24.02 -31.69
CA CYS A 14 14.32 -23.20 -30.53
C CYS A 14 13.07 -23.05 -29.65
N LEU A 15 13.05 -23.78 -28.53
CA LEU A 15 12.15 -23.51 -27.41
C LEU A 15 12.54 -22.17 -26.80
N ALA A 16 11.86 -21.11 -27.21
CA ALA A 16 11.88 -19.85 -26.48
C ALA A 16 11.18 -20.07 -25.13
N GLY A 17 11.97 -20.24 -24.07
CA GLY A 17 11.48 -20.23 -22.69
C GLY A 17 10.94 -18.84 -22.38
N ALA A 18 9.62 -18.68 -22.42
CA ALA A 18 9.00 -17.48 -21.86
C ALA A 18 9.36 -17.42 -20.36
N PRO A 19 9.78 -16.26 -19.83
CA PRO A 19 9.95 -16.11 -18.39
C PRO A 19 8.58 -16.30 -17.76
N VAL A 20 8.38 -17.44 -17.12
CA VAL A 20 7.24 -17.64 -16.21
C VAL A 20 7.56 -16.79 -14.99
N TYR A 21 7.19 -15.51 -15.05
CA TYR A 21 7.00 -14.74 -13.83
C TYR A 21 5.86 -15.44 -13.10
N ALA A 22 6.22 -16.25 -12.09
CA ALA A 22 5.23 -16.87 -11.24
C ALA A 22 4.41 -15.74 -10.62
N ALA A 23 3.12 -15.66 -10.98
CA ALA A 23 2.20 -14.72 -10.36
C ALA A 23 2.26 -14.92 -8.85
N CYS A 24 2.37 -13.83 -8.10
CA CYS A 24 2.44 -13.88 -6.63
C CYS A 24 1.32 -14.76 -6.08
N GLN A 25 1.71 -15.89 -5.47
CA GLN A 25 0.76 -16.83 -4.89
C GLN A 25 0.48 -16.44 -3.45
N MET A 26 -0.77 -16.14 -3.11
CA MET A 26 -1.18 -15.87 -1.73
C MET A 26 -1.35 -17.14 -0.89
N THR A 27 -0.51 -18.14 -1.14
CA THR A 27 -0.49 -19.39 -0.39
C THR A 27 0.30 -19.23 0.90
N PRO A 28 -0.16 -19.78 2.03
CA PRO A 28 0.59 -19.71 3.28
C PRO A 28 1.95 -20.41 3.17
N ILE A 29 3.01 -19.75 3.65
CA ILE A 29 4.36 -20.32 3.76
C ILE A 29 4.96 -20.02 5.14
N THR A 30 6.00 -20.77 5.52
CA THR A 30 6.68 -20.58 6.80
C THR A 30 7.71 -19.46 6.75
N TYR A 31 7.58 -18.52 7.68
CA TYR A 31 8.51 -17.42 7.91
C TYR A 31 9.25 -17.60 9.23
N ASP A 32 10.54 -17.28 9.20
CA ASP A 32 11.38 -17.06 10.39
C ASP A 32 12.18 -15.78 10.11
N MET A 33 11.61 -14.66 10.56
CA MET A 33 12.11 -13.32 10.28
C MET A 33 12.82 -12.80 11.53
N PRO A 34 14.12 -12.49 11.47
CA PRO A 34 14.83 -11.92 12.61
C PRO A 34 14.48 -10.44 12.80
N THR A 35 14.97 -9.86 13.87
CA THR A 35 14.92 -8.41 14.06
C THR A 35 15.94 -7.78 13.12
N GLN A 36 15.50 -6.96 12.17
CA GLN A 36 16.35 -6.38 11.12
C GLN A 36 15.79 -5.05 10.61
N ARG A 37 16.45 -4.43 9.63
CA ARG A 37 15.94 -3.20 9.02
C ARG A 37 14.72 -3.48 8.15
N LEU A 38 13.90 -2.46 7.92
CA LEU A 38 12.66 -2.58 7.18
C LEU A 38 12.89 -3.00 5.72
N ASP A 39 13.83 -2.36 5.05
CA ASP A 39 14.21 -2.72 3.67
C ASP A 39 14.68 -4.18 3.56
N GLU A 40 15.54 -4.64 4.49
CA GLU A 40 15.99 -6.03 4.58
C GLU A 40 14.80 -6.99 4.81
N ALA A 41 13.84 -6.62 5.67
CA ALA A 41 12.65 -7.42 5.93
C ALA A 41 11.71 -7.53 4.73
N LEU A 42 11.53 -6.45 3.97
CA LEU A 42 10.73 -6.47 2.76
C LEU A 42 11.41 -7.28 1.64
N GLN A 43 12.74 -7.16 1.50
CA GLN A 43 13.51 -7.97 0.57
C GLN A 43 13.42 -9.46 0.91
N GLN A 44 13.58 -9.82 2.19
CA GLN A 44 13.48 -11.20 2.63
C GLN A 44 12.07 -11.75 2.49
N LEU A 45 11.04 -10.93 2.73
CA LEU A 45 9.65 -11.29 2.47
C LEU A 45 9.48 -11.65 0.99
N ALA A 46 9.91 -10.79 0.07
CA ALA A 46 9.80 -10.99 -1.37
C ALA A 46 10.49 -12.29 -1.82
N HIS A 47 11.70 -12.55 -1.32
CA HIS A 47 12.46 -13.76 -1.65
C HIS A 47 11.78 -15.03 -1.14
N ARG A 48 11.20 -14.99 0.07
CA ARG A 48 10.55 -16.17 0.65
C ARG A 48 9.19 -16.45 0.01
N SER A 49 8.38 -15.41 -0.23
CA SER A 49 7.05 -15.56 -0.83
C SER A 49 7.08 -15.81 -2.34
N GLY A 50 8.15 -15.39 -3.02
CA GLY A 50 8.15 -15.27 -4.48
C GLY A 50 7.29 -14.12 -4.99
N CYS A 51 6.76 -13.27 -4.10
CA CYS A 51 5.96 -12.10 -4.47
C CYS A 51 6.85 -10.87 -4.58
N PRO A 52 6.86 -10.18 -5.72
CA PRO A 52 7.47 -8.85 -5.82
C PRO A 52 6.86 -7.90 -4.80
N VAL A 53 7.70 -7.03 -4.22
CA VAL A 53 7.27 -5.98 -3.30
C VAL A 53 7.71 -4.64 -3.86
N THR A 54 6.76 -3.84 -4.35
CA THR A 54 6.97 -2.46 -4.74
C THR A 54 6.97 -1.58 -3.51
N VAL A 55 7.94 -0.68 -3.36
CA VAL A 55 8.12 0.09 -2.13
C VAL A 55 8.32 1.57 -2.39
N ASP A 56 7.66 2.40 -1.60
CA ASP A 56 8.00 3.80 -1.35
C ASP A 56 8.28 4.00 0.15
N LEU A 57 9.53 3.79 0.56
CA LEU A 57 9.93 3.83 1.97
C LEU A 57 10.39 5.21 2.44
N GLY A 58 10.80 6.10 1.54
CA GLY A 58 11.42 7.38 1.90
C GLY A 58 12.47 7.25 3.01
N ALA A 59 12.31 8.05 4.07
CA ALA A 59 13.19 8.04 5.24
C ALA A 59 13.00 6.84 6.20
N ASP A 60 12.02 5.96 5.94
CA ASP A 60 11.65 4.86 6.83
C ASP A 60 12.39 3.55 6.57
N SER A 61 13.18 3.47 5.49
CA SER A 61 13.92 2.25 5.11
C SER A 61 14.79 1.69 6.25
N GLY A 62 15.34 2.57 7.09
CA GLY A 62 16.15 2.20 8.25
C GLY A 62 15.36 1.77 9.50
N LYS A 63 14.02 1.83 9.50
CA LYS A 63 13.21 1.45 10.67
C LYS A 63 13.44 -0.01 11.03
N LYS A 64 13.47 -0.28 12.34
CA LYS A 64 13.71 -1.62 12.87
C LYS A 64 12.41 -2.41 12.95
N VAL A 65 12.37 -3.56 12.28
CA VAL A 65 11.27 -4.52 12.31
C VAL A 65 11.53 -5.54 13.41
N LYS A 66 10.49 -5.91 14.15
CA LYS A 66 10.59 -6.93 15.20
C LYS A 66 10.59 -8.33 14.59
N LYS A 67 11.35 -9.25 15.18
CA LYS A 67 11.30 -10.67 14.79
C LYS A 67 9.87 -11.24 14.87
N PHE A 68 9.54 -12.13 13.94
CA PHE A 68 8.33 -12.95 14.00
C PHE A 68 8.57 -14.30 13.31
N LYS A 69 7.78 -15.31 13.71
CA LYS A 69 7.86 -16.66 13.17
C LYS A 69 6.46 -17.27 13.06
N GLY A 70 6.22 -18.06 12.02
CA GLY A 70 4.96 -18.75 11.81
C GLY A 70 4.66 -19.00 10.34
N THR A 71 3.50 -19.58 10.07
CA THR A 71 3.01 -19.79 8.70
C THR A 71 1.97 -18.71 8.37
N PHE A 72 2.23 -17.93 7.33
CA PHE A 72 1.41 -16.78 6.95
C PHE A 72 1.29 -16.71 5.44
N THR A 73 0.21 -16.13 4.95
CA THR A 73 0.13 -15.64 3.57
C THR A 73 1.04 -14.41 3.39
N PRO A 74 1.52 -14.10 2.17
CA PRO A 74 2.43 -12.97 1.93
C PRO A 74 1.90 -11.61 2.40
N ASP A 75 0.61 -11.33 2.22
CA ASP A 75 -0.07 -10.12 2.71
C ASP A 75 -0.08 -10.03 4.24
N ARG A 76 -0.36 -11.15 4.92
CA ARG A 76 -0.33 -11.21 6.38
C ARG A 76 1.08 -11.02 6.92
N ALA A 77 2.08 -11.63 6.27
CA ALA A 77 3.48 -11.44 6.60
C ALA A 77 3.91 -9.98 6.37
N LEU A 78 3.42 -9.33 5.31
CA LEU A 78 3.69 -7.92 5.02
C LEU A 78 3.18 -7.03 6.16
N TRP A 79 1.95 -7.21 6.61
CA TRP A 79 1.41 -6.41 7.71
C TRP A 79 2.17 -6.60 9.04
N LEU A 80 2.75 -7.79 9.27
CA LEU A 80 3.64 -8.04 10.41
C LEU A 80 4.97 -7.27 10.27
N VAL A 81 5.55 -7.24 9.06
CA VAL A 81 6.76 -6.44 8.76
C VAL A 81 6.50 -4.95 8.98
N LEU A 82 5.35 -4.45 8.50
CA LEU A 82 5.00 -3.03 8.55
C LEU A 82 4.43 -2.56 9.90
N LYS A 83 4.18 -3.48 10.84
CA LYS A 83 3.53 -3.18 12.12
C LYS A 83 4.27 -2.05 12.86
N LYS A 84 3.54 -1.00 13.23
CA LYS A 84 4.05 0.21 13.91
C LYS A 84 5.07 1.04 13.11
N THR A 85 5.26 0.77 11.83
CA THR A 85 6.13 1.60 10.97
C THR A 85 5.41 2.87 10.49
N GLY A 86 4.08 2.84 10.41
CA GLY A 86 3.26 3.90 9.81
C GLY A 86 3.18 3.82 8.28
N LEU A 87 3.67 2.74 7.69
CA LEU A 87 3.49 2.38 6.28
C LEU A 87 2.31 1.44 6.11
N GLU A 88 1.78 1.42 4.89
CA GLU A 88 0.61 0.66 4.50
C GLU A 88 1.02 -0.45 3.53
N GLY A 89 0.45 -1.64 3.68
CA GLY A 89 0.72 -2.81 2.85
C GLY A 89 -0.52 -3.28 2.11
N TYR A 90 -0.40 -3.44 0.80
CA TYR A 90 -1.51 -3.78 -0.08
C TYR A 90 -1.18 -4.95 -1.02
N VAL A 91 -2.22 -5.70 -1.37
CA VAL A 91 -2.17 -6.72 -2.42
C VAL A 91 -2.56 -6.05 -3.74
N GLU A 92 -1.72 -6.24 -4.75
CA GLU A 92 -1.97 -5.81 -6.12
C GLU A 92 -1.90 -7.03 -7.05
N ASN A 93 -2.31 -6.86 -8.31
CA ASN A 93 -2.44 -7.98 -9.27
C ASN A 93 -1.13 -8.76 -9.49
N ASP A 94 0.01 -8.09 -9.38
CA ASP A 94 1.35 -8.61 -9.68
C ASP A 94 2.23 -8.78 -8.44
N GLY A 95 1.71 -8.49 -7.24
CA GLY A 95 2.48 -8.63 -6.02
C GLY A 95 1.95 -7.82 -4.85
N LEU A 96 2.88 -7.23 -4.12
CA LEU A 96 2.62 -6.46 -2.92
C LEU A 96 3.13 -5.03 -3.10
N THR A 97 2.43 -4.07 -2.52
CA THR A 97 2.86 -2.66 -2.51
C THR A 97 2.96 -2.15 -1.08
N VAL A 98 3.99 -1.33 -0.82
CA VAL A 98 4.20 -0.60 0.43
C VAL A 98 4.26 0.89 0.15
N ASP A 99 3.27 1.63 0.65
CA ASP A 99 3.17 3.08 0.47
C ASP A 99 2.40 3.74 1.64
N ARG A 100 1.84 4.93 1.39
CA ARG A 100 1.01 5.70 2.32
C ARG A 100 -0.32 6.15 1.70
N ARG A 101 -0.79 5.48 0.65
CA ARG A 101 -1.87 6.03 -0.19
C ARG A 101 -3.14 6.38 0.59
N GLY A 102 -3.46 5.64 1.64
CA GLY A 102 -4.60 5.91 2.50
C GLY A 102 -4.42 7.17 3.33
N GLN A 103 -3.28 7.31 3.99
CA GLN A 103 -2.92 8.53 4.72
C GLN A 103 -2.78 9.74 3.79
N ASP A 104 -2.17 9.57 2.62
CA ASP A 104 -1.98 10.63 1.63
C ASP A 104 -3.31 11.17 1.12
N PHE A 105 -4.28 10.27 0.84
CA PHE A 105 -5.65 10.67 0.53
C PHE A 105 -6.27 11.52 1.65
N VAL A 106 -6.15 11.06 2.90
CA VAL A 106 -6.71 11.75 4.07
C VAL A 106 -6.07 13.14 4.25
N HIS A 107 -4.75 13.24 4.12
CA HIS A 107 -4.01 14.49 4.24
C HIS A 107 -4.34 15.46 3.10
N ALA A 108 -4.37 15.00 1.86
CA ALA A 108 -4.71 15.82 0.70
C ALA A 108 -6.12 16.41 0.86
N ARG A 109 -7.10 15.57 1.22
CA ARG A 109 -8.48 16.01 1.37
C ARG A 109 -8.67 16.97 2.55
N ALA A 110 -7.99 16.73 3.67
CA ALA A 110 -8.00 17.65 4.78
C ALA A 110 -7.36 19.00 4.42
N ALA A 111 -6.28 19.01 3.63
CA ALA A 111 -5.65 20.25 3.15
C ALA A 111 -6.57 21.05 2.22
N GLU A 112 -7.31 20.40 1.32
CA GLU A 112 -8.30 21.06 0.45
C GLU A 112 -9.42 21.73 1.26
N ILE A 113 -9.92 21.07 2.30
CA ILE A 113 -10.97 21.62 3.15
C ILE A 113 -10.43 22.79 3.99
N ARG A 114 -9.20 22.69 4.53
CA ARG A 114 -8.53 23.83 5.20
C ARG A 114 -8.45 25.04 4.29
N LYS A 115 -7.99 24.84 3.04
CA LYS A 115 -7.93 25.89 2.03
C LYS A 115 -9.31 26.50 1.77
N SER A 116 -10.34 25.68 1.65
CA SER A 116 -11.71 26.14 1.43
C SER A 116 -12.26 26.96 2.61
N LEU A 117 -11.92 26.58 3.85
CA LEU A 117 -12.26 27.35 5.05
C LEU A 117 -11.54 28.69 5.12
N ASP A 118 -10.28 28.73 4.67
CA ASP A 118 -9.50 29.97 4.59
C ASP A 118 -10.07 30.91 3.53
N ASP A 119 -10.37 30.39 2.33
CA ASP A 119 -10.96 31.15 1.23
C ASP A 119 -12.37 31.66 1.55
N ALA A 120 -13.15 30.92 2.36
CA ALA A 120 -14.46 31.37 2.80
C ALA A 120 -14.38 32.58 3.76
N GLY A 121 -13.23 32.79 4.41
CA GLY A 121 -12.98 33.93 5.29
C GLY A 121 -14.06 34.11 6.36
N THR A 122 -14.63 35.31 6.44
CA THR A 122 -15.67 35.67 7.42
C THR A 122 -17.04 35.04 7.16
N LYS A 123 -17.25 34.39 6.00
CA LYS A 123 -18.49 33.65 5.72
C LYS A 123 -18.66 32.42 6.61
N VAL A 124 -17.57 31.94 7.21
CA VAL A 124 -17.59 30.90 8.23
C VAL A 124 -17.20 31.55 9.57
N ASN A 125 -18.11 31.51 10.55
CA ASN A 125 -17.81 32.07 11.86
C ASN A 125 -16.64 31.31 12.53
N ALA A 126 -15.91 32.00 13.42
CA ALA A 126 -14.70 31.48 14.04
C ALA A 126 -14.92 30.17 14.83
N GLY A 127 -16.05 30.03 15.51
CA GLY A 127 -16.39 28.82 16.27
C GLY A 127 -16.60 27.62 15.34
N LYS A 128 -17.35 27.81 14.24
CA LYS A 128 -17.56 26.81 13.20
C LYS A 128 -16.23 26.43 12.56
N LYS A 129 -15.40 27.41 12.16
CA LYS A 129 -14.05 27.15 11.60
C LYS A 129 -13.19 26.32 12.56
N LYS A 130 -13.15 26.68 13.85
CA LYS A 130 -12.40 25.92 14.86
C LYS A 130 -12.87 24.47 14.97
N ARG A 131 -14.19 24.22 14.92
CA ARG A 131 -14.76 22.87 14.93
C ARG A 131 -14.30 22.05 13.71
N PHE A 132 -14.37 22.62 12.51
CA PHE A 132 -13.86 21.94 11.31
C PHE A 132 -12.39 21.57 11.44
N LEU A 133 -11.54 22.51 11.86
CA LEU A 133 -10.10 22.26 11.98
C LEU A 133 -9.80 21.15 12.99
N HIS A 134 -10.57 21.09 14.09
CA HIS A 134 -10.48 20.01 15.06
C HIS A 134 -10.89 18.66 14.46
N GLU A 135 -11.99 18.63 13.72
CA GLU A 135 -12.51 17.41 13.09
C GLU A 135 -11.54 16.86 12.02
N LEU A 136 -10.98 17.72 11.17
CA LEU A 136 -9.94 17.36 10.21
C LEU A 136 -8.71 16.74 10.91
N THR A 137 -8.27 17.36 12.00
CA THR A 137 -7.13 16.85 12.80
C THR A 137 -7.46 15.49 13.43
N SER A 138 -8.71 15.30 13.88
CA SER A 138 -9.19 14.03 14.43
C SER A 138 -9.17 12.92 13.38
N ILE A 139 -9.65 13.18 12.16
CA ILE A 139 -9.64 12.23 11.05
C ILE A 139 -8.20 11.83 10.68
N GLU A 140 -7.30 12.81 10.50
CA GLU A 140 -5.88 12.55 10.20
C GLU A 140 -5.19 11.72 11.29
N THR A 141 -5.43 12.07 12.56
CA THR A 141 -4.86 11.33 13.70
C THR A 141 -5.42 9.91 13.77
N GLY A 142 -6.72 9.75 13.50
CA GLY A 142 -7.40 8.46 13.42
C GLY A 142 -6.80 7.57 12.34
N ALA A 143 -6.65 8.08 11.12
CA ALA A 143 -6.03 7.35 10.01
C ALA A 143 -4.60 6.93 10.33
N LYS A 144 -3.79 7.82 10.88
CA LYS A 144 -2.42 7.49 11.31
C LYS A 144 -2.40 6.40 12.40
N LYS A 145 -3.24 6.53 13.41
CA LYS A 145 -3.34 5.54 14.50
C LYS A 145 -3.72 4.17 13.94
N LEU A 146 -4.70 4.14 13.06
CA LEU A 146 -5.17 2.94 12.40
C LEU A 146 -4.05 2.24 11.63
N VAL A 147 -3.29 2.97 10.82
CA VAL A 147 -2.14 2.39 10.09
C VAL A 147 -1.09 1.84 11.05
N LEU A 148 -0.81 2.49 12.18
CA LEU A 148 0.10 1.93 13.19
C LEU A 148 -0.42 0.62 13.80
N GLU A 149 -1.74 0.44 13.85
CA GLU A 149 -2.42 -0.72 14.42
C GLU A 149 -2.66 -1.85 13.42
N GLN A 150 -2.91 -1.60 12.14
CA GLN A 150 -3.20 -2.67 11.18
C GLN A 150 -2.26 -2.73 9.97
N SER A 151 -1.46 -1.68 9.76
CA SER A 151 -0.51 -1.55 8.65
C SER A 151 -1.18 -1.41 7.27
N PHE A 152 -2.40 -0.89 7.21
CA PHE A 152 -3.11 -0.51 5.97
C PHE A 152 -4.31 0.38 6.32
N VAL A 153 -4.95 0.97 5.31
CA VAL A 153 -6.31 1.53 5.40
C VAL A 153 -7.22 0.66 4.52
N SER A 154 -8.27 0.09 5.11
CA SER A 154 -9.21 -0.77 4.37
C SER A 154 -10.09 0.04 3.42
N ALA A 155 -10.72 -0.66 2.48
CA ALA A 155 -11.72 -0.06 1.60
C ALA A 155 -12.91 0.54 2.39
N ALA A 156 -13.31 -0.09 3.50
CA ALA A 156 -14.41 0.40 4.33
C ALA A 156 -14.04 1.70 5.06
N GLU A 157 -12.82 1.78 5.59
CA GLU A 157 -12.31 3.00 6.24
C GLU A 157 -12.14 4.11 5.22
N MET A 158 -11.61 3.81 4.04
CA MET A 158 -11.49 4.76 2.94
C MET A 158 -12.86 5.32 2.52
N ALA A 159 -13.87 4.45 2.40
CA ALA A 159 -15.24 4.88 2.12
C ALA A 159 -15.81 5.76 3.24
N SER A 160 -15.49 5.47 4.51
CA SER A 160 -15.90 6.31 5.63
C SER A 160 -15.25 7.70 5.56
N TYR A 161 -13.93 7.77 5.41
CA TYR A 161 -13.23 9.05 5.29
C TYR A 161 -13.74 9.89 4.14
N LYS A 162 -14.01 9.27 2.98
CA LYS A 162 -14.61 9.97 1.84
C LYS A 162 -15.95 10.61 2.22
N ARG A 163 -16.84 9.87 2.89
CA ARG A 163 -18.14 10.41 3.34
C ARG A 163 -17.97 11.54 4.34
N ASP A 164 -17.10 11.37 5.33
CA ASP A 164 -16.86 12.39 6.36
C ASP A 164 -16.35 13.68 5.71
N PHE A 165 -15.41 13.59 4.76
CA PHE A 165 -14.92 14.74 4.02
C PHE A 165 -15.95 15.37 3.08
N ASP A 166 -16.78 14.57 2.41
CA ASP A 166 -17.88 15.07 1.57
C ASP A 166 -18.91 15.84 2.42
N GLU A 167 -19.25 15.32 3.61
CA GLU A 167 -20.12 15.98 4.58
C GLU A 167 -19.51 17.30 5.06
N LEU A 168 -18.24 17.31 5.46
CA LEU A 168 -17.57 18.54 5.90
C LEU A 168 -17.51 19.58 4.78
N SER A 169 -17.17 19.15 3.57
CA SER A 169 -17.08 20.03 2.40
C SER A 169 -18.43 20.66 2.05
N SER A 170 -19.54 19.92 2.19
CA SER A 170 -20.89 20.43 1.87
C SER A 170 -21.34 21.58 2.77
N GLN A 171 -20.73 21.72 3.95
CA GLN A 171 -21.08 22.72 4.95
C GLN A 171 -20.28 24.03 4.82
N ILE A 172 -19.31 24.07 3.90
CA ILE A 172 -18.48 25.25 3.61
C ILE A 172 -19.14 26.03 2.46
N PRO A 173 -19.36 27.35 2.60
CA PRO A 173 -19.88 28.17 1.52
C PRO A 173 -19.01 28.06 0.26
N ALA A 174 -19.63 27.82 -0.89
CA ALA A 174 -18.90 27.68 -2.15
C ALA A 174 -18.03 28.92 -2.47
N ARG A 175 -16.88 28.66 -3.11
CA ARG A 175 -16.11 29.71 -3.80
C ARG A 175 -17.05 30.35 -4.84
N LYS A 176 -17.27 31.66 -4.73
CA LYS A 176 -17.79 32.45 -5.85
C LYS A 176 -16.60 32.91 -6.69
#